data_AF-A0A7V9THH2-F1
#
_entry.id   AF-A0A7V9THH2-F1
#
_cell.length_a   1.000
_cell.length_b   1.000
_cell.length_c   1.000
_cell.angle_alpha   90.00
_cell.angle_beta   90.00
_cell.angle_gamma   90.00
#
_symmetry.space_group_name_H-M   'P 1'
#
loop_
_entity.id
_entity.type
_entity.pdbx_description
1 polymer ?
#
loop_
_entity_poly.entity_id
_entity_poly.type
_entity_poly.pdbx_seq_one_letter_code
_entity_poly.pdbx_strand_id
1 'polypeptide(L)'
;MSARRASRLAWSLWAATLGLVTISVVLYATSTRFLHGGSPYLLNLSVAALGLSTVGALVASRRPGNSVGWLFGVTGLLYGLTSFVGEYSLYAFFVPPEPLPAGLAALWIASWLWILVGQMSLALFLFFPDGLLPSPRWRIVAALILVGILTSSATFALKPGSLLETSGRGLPPVENPLALEATGLLGLIEVVNVPLSVLMLAPFIALFVRYRRARGGERQQIKWVAYA
;
A
#
# COMPACT_ATOMS: atom_id res chain seq x y z
N MET A 1 17.41 12.22 -15.27
CA MET A 1 17.25 13.07 -14.06
C MET A 1 18.62 13.27 -13.42
N SER A 2 19.01 14.48 -13.01
CA SER A 2 20.31 14.69 -12.34
C SER A 2 20.30 14.07 -10.94
N ALA A 3 21.44 13.58 -10.46
CA ALA A 3 21.56 12.94 -9.14
C ALA A 3 21.05 13.84 -8.01
N ARG A 4 21.28 15.16 -8.09
CA ARG A 4 20.79 16.15 -7.12
C ARG A 4 19.26 16.27 -7.12
N ARG A 5 18.60 16.26 -8.30
CA ARG A 5 17.14 16.29 -8.39
C ARG A 5 16.52 14.99 -7.86
N ALA A 6 17.12 13.86 -8.20
CA ALA A 6 16.69 12.55 -7.72
C ALA A 6 16.75 12.47 -6.19
N SER A 7 17.87 12.88 -5.59
CA SER A 7 18.04 12.91 -4.15
C SER A 7 17.00 13.79 -3.47
N ARG A 8 16.77 15.01 -3.96
CA ARG A 8 15.75 15.91 -3.40
C ARG A 8 14.35 15.31 -3.46
N LEU A 9 13.96 14.71 -4.58
CA LEU A 9 12.66 14.06 -4.73
C LEU A 9 12.51 12.85 -3.81
N ALA A 10 13.55 12.02 -3.69
CA ALA A 10 13.54 10.85 -2.82
C ALA A 10 13.35 11.24 -1.34
N TRP A 11 14.04 12.29 -0.89
CA TRP A 11 13.89 12.81 0.48
C TRP A 11 12.59 13.59 0.70
N SER A 12 12.03 14.25 -0.32
CA SER A 12 10.71 14.88 -0.18
C SER A 12 9.60 13.83 -0.04
N LEU A 13 9.70 12.70 -0.76
CA LEU A 13 8.77 11.58 -0.56
C LEU A 13 8.85 11.06 0.87
N TRP A 14 10.06 10.87 1.41
CA TRP A 14 10.25 10.45 2.79
C TRP A 14 9.68 11.46 3.80
N ALA A 15 9.94 12.76 3.61
CA ALA A 15 9.43 13.81 4.48
C ALA A 15 7.88 13.88 4.45
N ALA A 16 7.27 13.69 3.28
CA ALA A 16 5.82 13.58 3.14
C ALA A 16 5.29 12.36 3.90
N THR A 17 5.93 11.20 3.79
CA THR A 17 5.58 10.00 4.57
C THR A 17 5.66 10.25 6.07
N LEU A 18 6.74 10.89 6.53
CA LEU A 18 6.91 11.23 7.94
C LEU A 18 5.80 12.17 8.43
N GLY A 19 5.45 13.19 7.64
CA GLY A 19 4.36 14.10 7.93
C GLY A 19 3.02 13.37 8.07
N LEU A 20 2.69 12.50 7.11
CA LEU A 20 1.46 11.70 7.14
C LEU A 20 1.41 10.82 8.40
N VAL A 21 2.47 10.05 8.68
CA VAL A 21 2.53 9.17 9.86
C VAL A 21 2.41 9.98 11.16
N THR A 22 3.08 11.13 11.25
CA THR A 22 3.02 12.00 12.44
C THR A 22 1.60 12.48 12.68
N ILE A 23 0.92 12.95 11.62
CA ILE A 23 -0.47 13.39 11.72
C ILE A 23 -1.38 12.23 12.12
N SER A 24 -1.21 11.04 11.53
CA SER A 24 -1.98 9.85 11.92
C SER A 24 -1.84 9.51 13.40
N VAL A 25 -0.61 9.55 13.93
CA VAL A 25 -0.35 9.26 15.35
C VAL A 25 -1.00 10.29 16.26
N VAL A 26 -0.97 11.58 15.89
CA VAL A 26 -1.65 12.63 16.63
C VAL A 26 -3.16 12.41 16.62
N LEU A 27 -3.75 12.16 15.45
CA LEU A 27 -5.19 11.89 15.29
C LEU A 27 -5.63 10.66 16.10
N TYR A 28 -4.85 9.59 16.07
CA TYR A 28 -5.11 8.40 16.88
C TYR A 28 -5.04 8.68 18.38
N ALA A 29 -4.01 9.40 18.84
CA ALA A 29 -3.85 9.75 20.24
C ALA A 29 -4.97 10.67 20.75
N THR A 30 -5.53 11.51 19.87
CA THR A 30 -6.73 12.30 20.20
C THR A 30 -7.99 11.44 20.18
N SER A 31 -8.15 10.55 19.19
CA SER A 31 -9.35 9.72 19.01
C SER A 31 -9.51 8.66 20.07
N THR A 32 -8.44 8.03 20.56
CA THR A 32 -8.49 6.98 21.61
C THR A 32 -9.03 7.48 22.95
N ARG A 33 -9.09 8.80 23.16
CA ARG A 33 -9.78 9.41 24.31
C ARG A 33 -11.29 9.33 24.22
N PHE A 34 -11.83 9.19 23.00
CA PHE A 34 -13.26 9.19 22.69
C PHE A 34 -13.73 7.83 22.19
N LEU A 35 -12.87 7.12 21.46
CA LEU A 35 -13.12 5.82 20.85
C LEU A 35 -12.40 4.74 21.67
N HIS A 36 -13.16 3.77 22.18
CA HIS A 36 -12.59 2.65 22.93
C HIS A 36 -11.96 1.63 21.95
N GLY A 37 -10.72 1.21 22.24
CA GLY A 37 -10.01 0.17 21.49
C GLY A 37 -8.79 0.68 20.73
N GLY A 38 -7.60 0.21 21.13
CA GLY A 38 -6.36 0.47 20.40
C GLY A 38 -6.17 -0.54 19.27
N SER A 39 -5.75 -0.07 18.09
CA SER A 39 -5.45 -0.97 16.96
C SER A 39 -3.95 -1.10 16.76
N PRO A 40 -3.35 -2.30 16.95
CA PRO A 40 -1.94 -2.53 16.62
C PRO A 40 -1.64 -2.30 15.13
N TYR A 41 -2.68 -2.20 14.30
CA TYR A 41 -2.58 -1.89 12.88
C TYR A 41 -1.88 -0.56 12.59
N LEU A 42 -2.11 0.49 13.40
CA LEU A 42 -1.48 1.80 13.18
C LEU A 42 0.05 1.73 13.31
N LEU A 43 0.53 1.02 14.34
CA LEU A 43 1.96 0.84 14.55
C LEU A 43 2.59 0.09 13.38
N ASN A 44 1.95 -1.00 12.93
CA ASN A 44 2.42 -1.79 11.80
C ASN A 44 2.51 -0.96 10.51
N LEU A 45 1.48 -0.16 10.20
CA LEU A 45 1.48 0.73 9.04
C LEU A 45 2.56 1.80 9.14
N SER A 46 2.75 2.39 10.33
CA SER A 46 3.74 3.45 10.56
C SER A 46 5.17 2.91 10.39
N VAL A 47 5.45 1.73 10.95
CA VAL A 47 6.75 1.06 10.81
C VAL A 47 7.00 0.68 9.35
N ALA A 48 6.00 0.12 8.66
CA ALA A 48 6.12 -0.20 7.24
C ALA A 48 6.34 1.06 6.38
N ALA A 49 5.56 2.13 6.61
CA ALA A 49 5.67 3.40 5.90
C ALA A 49 7.07 4.00 6.03
N LEU A 50 7.54 4.16 7.26
CA LEU A 50 8.85 4.75 7.55
C LEU A 50 10.00 3.83 7.11
N GLY A 51 9.90 2.52 7.34
CA GLY A 51 10.91 1.56 6.92
C GLY A 51 11.10 1.56 5.40
N LEU A 52 10.01 1.37 4.65
CA LEU A 52 10.03 1.32 3.19
C LEU A 52 10.45 2.66 2.58
N SER A 53 9.92 3.79 3.08
CA SER A 53 10.29 5.10 2.57
C SER A 53 11.75 5.46 2.89
N THR A 54 12.29 5.03 4.03
CA THR A 54 13.70 5.24 4.37
C THR A 54 14.62 4.45 3.44
N VAL A 55 14.32 3.15 3.23
CA VAL A 55 15.04 2.34 2.25
C VAL A 55 14.95 2.96 0.86
N GLY A 56 13.75 3.38 0.45
CA GLY A 56 13.52 4.03 -0.84
C GLY A 56 14.32 5.31 -1.01
N ALA A 57 14.32 6.20 -0.02
CA ALA A 57 15.07 7.45 -0.03
C ALA A 57 16.58 7.21 -0.14
N LEU A 58 17.11 6.26 0.64
CA LEU A 58 18.53 5.90 0.61
C LEU A 58 18.96 5.28 -0.72
N VAL A 59 18.15 4.38 -1.29
CA VAL A 59 18.46 3.72 -2.57
C VAL A 59 18.30 4.70 -3.74
N ALA A 60 17.19 5.43 -3.83
CA ALA A 60 16.93 6.34 -4.94
C ALA A 60 17.87 7.55 -4.97
N SER A 61 18.32 8.04 -3.80
CA SER A 61 19.29 9.15 -3.73
C SER A 61 20.70 8.74 -4.17
N ARG A 62 21.11 7.49 -3.92
CA ARG A 62 22.44 6.98 -4.28
C ARG A 62 22.49 6.30 -5.66
N ARG A 63 21.39 5.66 -6.07
CA ARG A 63 21.25 4.90 -7.33
C ARG A 63 19.96 5.31 -8.03
N PRO A 64 19.88 6.53 -8.59
CA PRO A 64 18.64 7.06 -9.17
C PRO A 64 18.12 6.27 -10.39
N GLY A 65 19.00 5.50 -11.05
CA GLY A 65 18.62 4.59 -12.14
C GLY A 65 18.03 3.25 -11.69
N ASN A 66 18.08 2.92 -10.40
CA ASN A 66 17.44 1.71 -9.88
C ASN A 66 15.98 2.01 -9.48
N SER A 67 15.03 1.41 -10.21
CA SER A 67 13.59 1.56 -9.98
C SER A 67 13.16 1.07 -8.60
N VAL A 68 13.88 0.11 -8.00
CA VAL A 68 13.54 -0.45 -6.68
C VAL A 68 13.50 0.64 -5.61
N GLY A 69 14.47 1.57 -5.58
CA GLY A 69 14.47 2.66 -4.60
C GLY A 69 13.23 3.54 -4.70
N TRP A 70 12.78 3.85 -5.92
CA TRP A 70 11.57 4.63 -6.15
C TRP A 70 10.32 3.86 -5.72
N LEU A 71 10.25 2.58 -6.07
CA LEU A 71 9.11 1.74 -5.70
C LEU A 71 8.99 1.61 -4.18
N PHE A 72 10.08 1.38 -3.45
CA PHE A 72 10.09 1.40 -1.98
C PHE A 72 9.61 2.75 -1.42
N GLY A 73 10.07 3.87 -2.01
CA GLY A 73 9.67 5.21 -1.61
C GLY A 73 8.18 5.47 -1.79
N VAL A 74 7.63 5.15 -2.96
CA VAL A 74 6.20 5.31 -3.27
C VAL A 74 5.36 4.38 -2.41
N THR A 75 5.74 3.11 -2.24
CA THR A 75 5.02 2.18 -1.37
C THR A 75 5.01 2.68 0.08
N GLY A 76 6.13 3.16 0.60
CA GLY A 76 6.19 3.76 1.95
C GLY A 76 5.28 4.98 2.10
N LEU A 77 5.24 5.87 1.09
CA LEU A 77 4.33 7.00 1.06
C LEU A 77 2.87 6.56 1.07
N LEU A 78 2.50 5.55 0.28
CA LEU A 78 1.14 5.05 0.23
C LEU A 78 0.72 4.40 1.55
N TYR A 79 1.61 3.68 2.24
CA TYR A 79 1.34 3.19 3.61
C TYR A 79 1.08 4.36 4.57
N GLY A 80 1.88 5.43 4.49
CA GLY A 80 1.64 6.65 5.25
C GLY A 80 0.28 7.28 4.94
N LEU A 81 -0.10 7.30 3.66
CA LEU A 81 -1.41 7.79 3.22
C LEU A 81 -2.55 6.91 3.75
N THR A 82 -2.44 5.58 3.66
CA THR A 82 -3.42 4.63 4.22
C THR A 82 -3.61 4.86 5.72
N SER A 83 -2.52 5.02 6.46
CA SER A 83 -2.56 5.35 7.89
C SER A 83 -3.28 6.67 8.14
N PHE A 84 -2.95 7.71 7.36
CA PHE A 84 -3.54 9.03 7.51
C PHE A 84 -5.04 9.03 7.22
N VAL A 85 -5.48 8.50 6.07
CA VAL A 85 -6.91 8.51 5.71
C VAL A 85 -7.74 7.67 6.67
N GLY A 86 -7.17 6.58 7.20
CA GLY A 86 -7.82 5.76 8.23
C GLY A 86 -8.08 6.55 9.51
N GLU A 87 -7.05 7.16 10.09
CA GLU A 87 -7.21 7.91 11.36
C GLU A 87 -7.95 9.23 11.17
N TYR A 88 -7.75 9.92 10.03
CA TYR A 88 -8.47 11.14 9.70
C TYR A 88 -9.96 10.91 9.53
N SER A 89 -10.36 9.85 8.81
CA SER A 89 -11.78 9.57 8.61
C SER A 89 -12.52 9.32 9.92
N LEU A 90 -11.91 8.56 10.83
CA LEU A 90 -12.48 8.29 12.15
C LEU A 90 -12.56 9.56 13.01
N TYR A 91 -11.47 10.33 13.04
CA TYR A 91 -11.46 11.59 13.77
C TYR A 91 -12.53 12.55 13.22
N ALA A 92 -12.54 12.77 11.89
CA ALA A 92 -13.44 13.69 11.21
C ALA A 92 -14.93 13.37 11.42
N PHE A 93 -15.29 12.09 11.53
CA PHE A 93 -16.68 11.68 11.69
C PHE A 93 -17.16 11.59 13.13
N PHE A 94 -16.32 11.15 14.05
CA PHE A 94 -16.78 10.66 15.35
C PHE A 94 -16.26 11.45 16.55
N VAL A 95 -15.32 12.39 16.36
CA VAL A 95 -14.71 13.12 17.48
C VAL A 95 -15.26 14.55 17.62
N PRO A 96 -15.27 15.42 16.59
CA PRO A 96 -15.84 16.75 16.70
C PRO A 96 -17.38 16.74 16.79
N PRO A 97 -18.01 17.80 17.34
CA PRO A 97 -19.47 17.95 17.36
C PRO A 97 -20.09 18.04 15.95
N GLU A 98 -19.37 18.68 15.03
CA GLU A 98 -19.74 18.78 13.62
C GLU A 98 -18.68 18.06 12.77
N PRO A 99 -19.09 17.18 11.83
CA PRO A 99 -18.13 16.44 11.02
C PRO A 99 -17.17 17.34 10.24
N LEU A 100 -15.88 17.00 10.24
CA LEU A 100 -14.90 17.74 9.46
C LEU A 100 -15.05 17.47 7.95
N PRO A 101 -14.62 18.41 7.10
CA PRO A 101 -14.68 18.24 5.66
C PRO A 101 -13.97 16.96 5.18
N ALA A 102 -14.51 16.34 4.14
CA ALA A 102 -13.94 15.16 3.49
C ALA A 102 -13.80 13.90 4.37
N GLY A 103 -14.44 13.84 5.55
CA GLY A 103 -14.47 12.62 6.38
C GLY A 103 -14.97 11.40 5.58
N LEU A 104 -16.09 11.54 4.85
CA LEU A 104 -16.66 10.47 4.01
C LEU A 104 -15.73 10.04 2.89
N ALA A 105 -15.07 10.99 2.23
CA ALA A 105 -14.12 10.71 1.17
C ALA A 105 -12.89 9.98 1.71
N ALA A 106 -12.35 10.41 2.86
CA ALA A 106 -11.23 9.73 3.50
C ALA A 106 -11.61 8.31 3.96
N LEU A 107 -12.83 8.13 4.46
CA LEU A 107 -13.34 6.82 4.86
C LEU A 107 -13.46 5.88 3.66
N TRP A 108 -14.01 6.40 2.56
CA TRP A 108 -14.09 5.67 1.31
C TRP A 108 -12.71 5.32 0.76
N ILE A 109 -11.73 6.22 0.78
CA ILE A 109 -10.35 5.91 0.37
C ILE A 109 -9.74 4.82 1.28
N ALA A 110 -9.95 4.93 2.59
CA ALA A 110 -9.43 3.97 3.56
C ALA A 110 -9.97 2.55 3.34
N SER A 111 -11.19 2.39 2.82
CA SER A 111 -11.83 1.09 2.63
C SER A 111 -11.16 0.20 1.58
N TRP A 112 -10.48 0.79 0.58
CA TRP A 112 -9.88 0.05 -0.53
C TRP A 112 -8.37 0.29 -0.70
N LEU A 113 -7.83 1.41 -0.24
CA LEU A 113 -6.42 1.77 -0.47
C LEU A 113 -5.45 0.74 0.11
N TRP A 114 -5.79 0.10 1.23
CA TRP A 114 -4.95 -0.94 1.85
C TRP A 114 -4.70 -2.15 0.93
N ILE A 115 -5.64 -2.48 0.05
CA ILE A 115 -5.50 -3.57 -0.93
C ILE A 115 -4.46 -3.21 -1.98
N LEU A 116 -4.60 -2.01 -2.53
CA LEU A 116 -3.64 -1.46 -3.50
C LEU A 116 -2.23 -1.50 -2.92
N VAL A 117 -2.06 -0.98 -1.71
CA VAL A 117 -0.75 -0.88 -1.06
C VAL A 117 -0.18 -2.25 -0.70
N GLY A 118 -1.00 -3.15 -0.17
CA GLY A 118 -0.60 -4.51 0.17
C GLY A 118 -0.11 -5.30 -1.05
N GLN A 119 -0.89 -5.29 -2.13
CA GLN A 119 -0.52 -6.00 -3.36
C GLN A 119 0.64 -5.32 -4.09
N MET A 120 0.72 -3.98 -4.08
CA MET A 120 1.88 -3.28 -4.64
C MET A 120 3.17 -3.63 -3.91
N SER A 121 3.10 -3.84 -2.58
CA SER A 121 4.23 -4.31 -1.77
C SER A 121 4.70 -5.71 -2.19
N LEU A 122 3.77 -6.62 -2.48
CA LEU A 122 4.10 -7.94 -3.03
C LEU A 122 4.71 -7.84 -4.43
N ALA A 123 4.20 -6.94 -5.27
CA ALA A 123 4.73 -6.71 -6.61
C ALA A 123 6.17 -6.16 -6.59
N LEU A 124 6.63 -5.52 -5.51
CA LEU A 124 8.03 -5.08 -5.36
C LEU A 124 9.02 -6.22 -5.53
N PHE A 125 8.68 -7.41 -5.00
CA PHE A 125 9.55 -8.59 -5.05
C PHE A 125 9.81 -9.07 -6.49
N LEU A 126 8.97 -8.67 -7.44
CA LEU A 126 9.18 -8.98 -8.86
C LEU A 126 10.40 -8.24 -9.44
N PHE A 127 10.62 -7.01 -8.98
CA PHE A 127 11.68 -6.11 -9.45
C PHE A 127 12.95 -6.21 -8.58
N PHE A 128 12.86 -6.75 -7.37
CA PHE A 128 14.00 -6.92 -6.48
C PHE A 128 15.04 -7.93 -7.03
N PRO A 129 16.36 -7.70 -6.85
CA PRO A 129 17.02 -6.51 -6.28
C PRO A 129 17.39 -5.41 -7.29
N ASP A 130 17.48 -5.75 -8.57
CA ASP A 130 18.15 -4.88 -9.56
C ASP A 130 17.22 -3.92 -10.31
N GLY A 131 15.91 -3.98 -10.05
CA GLY A 131 14.90 -3.18 -10.76
C GLY A 131 14.51 -3.72 -12.13
N LEU A 132 15.06 -4.87 -12.51
CA LEU A 132 14.84 -5.54 -13.78
C LEU A 132 13.92 -6.74 -13.59
N LEU A 133 13.17 -7.11 -14.64
CA LEU A 133 12.36 -8.33 -14.65
C LEU A 133 13.22 -9.55 -15.02
N PRO A 134 12.86 -10.79 -14.58
CA PRO A 134 13.69 -11.97 -14.83
C PRO A 134 13.91 -12.31 -16.31
N SER A 135 12.96 -11.98 -17.19
CA SER A 135 13.08 -12.05 -18.66
C SER A 135 11.98 -11.21 -19.33
N PRO A 136 12.07 -10.87 -20.64
CA PRO A 136 11.09 -9.99 -21.31
C PRO A 136 9.63 -10.46 -21.19
N ARG A 137 9.39 -11.77 -21.18
CA ARG A 137 8.05 -12.39 -20.97
C ARG A 137 7.41 -12.04 -19.62
N TRP A 138 8.20 -11.70 -18.60
CA TRP A 138 7.65 -11.25 -17.31
C TRP A 138 7.04 -9.85 -17.36
N ARG A 139 7.20 -9.11 -18.47
CA ARG A 139 6.47 -7.85 -18.68
C ARG A 139 4.97 -8.10 -18.74
N ILE A 140 4.55 -9.22 -19.34
CA ILE A 140 3.14 -9.62 -19.38
C ILE A 140 2.66 -9.94 -17.96
N VAL A 141 3.45 -10.70 -17.18
CA VAL A 141 3.12 -11.02 -15.78
C VAL A 141 3.02 -9.75 -14.94
N ALA A 142 3.96 -8.81 -15.08
CA ALA A 142 3.92 -7.53 -14.38
C ALA A 142 2.69 -6.70 -14.78
N ALA A 143 2.33 -6.68 -16.06
CA ALA A 143 1.13 -5.99 -16.54
C ALA A 143 -0.15 -6.63 -15.99
N LEU A 144 -0.25 -7.96 -15.98
CA LEU A 144 -1.40 -8.67 -15.40
C LEU A 144 -1.52 -8.45 -13.89
N ILE A 145 -0.39 -8.44 -13.17
CA ILE A 145 -0.34 -8.08 -11.75
C ILE A 145 -0.86 -6.66 -11.56
N LEU A 146 -0.37 -5.69 -12.35
CA LEU A 146 -0.82 -4.30 -12.26
C LEU A 146 -2.33 -4.16 -12.54
N VAL A 147 -2.83 -4.83 -13.59
CA VAL A 147 -4.26 -4.87 -13.89
C VAL A 147 -5.02 -5.44 -12.70
N GLY A 148 -4.59 -6.58 -12.16
CA GLY A 148 -5.21 -7.21 -10.99
C GLY A 148 -5.23 -6.31 -9.76
N ILE A 149 -4.16 -5.55 -9.52
CA ILE A 149 -4.10 -4.57 -8.43
C ILE A 149 -5.16 -3.49 -8.63
N LEU A 150 -5.21 -2.90 -9.82
CA LEU A 150 -6.14 -1.81 -10.13
C LEU A 150 -7.60 -2.29 -10.11
N THR A 151 -7.89 -3.43 -10.72
CA THR A 151 -9.25 -3.97 -10.80
C THR A 151 -9.74 -4.46 -9.45
N SER A 152 -8.90 -5.13 -8.66
CA SER A 152 -9.30 -5.54 -7.30
C SER A 152 -9.50 -4.34 -6.37
N SER A 153 -8.62 -3.33 -6.43
CA SER A 153 -8.80 -2.08 -5.68
C SER A 153 -10.10 -1.37 -6.07
N ALA A 154 -10.39 -1.29 -7.37
CA ALA A 154 -11.63 -0.69 -7.87
C ALA A 154 -12.88 -1.48 -7.45
N THR A 155 -12.83 -2.82 -7.49
CA THR A 155 -13.92 -3.67 -7.00
C THR A 155 -14.22 -3.38 -5.53
N PHE A 156 -13.21 -3.30 -4.67
CA PHE A 156 -13.42 -2.97 -3.26
C PHE A 156 -13.90 -1.53 -3.04
N ALA A 157 -13.44 -0.59 -3.85
CA ALA A 157 -13.89 0.80 -3.80
C ALA A 157 -15.39 0.95 -4.12
N LEU A 158 -15.91 0.08 -4.99
CA LEU A 158 -17.30 0.09 -5.48
C LEU A 158 -18.18 -0.96 -4.81
N LYS A 159 -17.62 -1.78 -3.92
CA LYS A 159 -18.34 -2.90 -3.30
C LYS A 159 -19.48 -2.37 -2.41
N PRO A 160 -20.70 -2.91 -2.54
CA PRO A 160 -21.81 -2.59 -1.64
C PRO A 160 -21.53 -3.02 -0.20
N GLY A 161 -22.01 -2.22 0.75
CA GLY A 161 -21.93 -2.47 2.18
C GLY A 161 -21.22 -1.37 2.97
N SER A 162 -21.06 -1.62 4.26
CA SER A 162 -20.44 -0.67 5.18
C SER A 162 -18.95 -0.47 4.87
N LEU A 163 -18.53 0.79 4.73
CA LEU A 163 -17.13 1.21 4.59
C LEU A 163 -16.29 0.91 5.83
N LEU A 164 -16.95 0.78 6.98
CA LEU A 164 -16.35 0.38 8.24
C LEU A 164 -16.82 -1.02 8.59
N GLU A 165 -15.88 -1.95 8.80
CA GLU A 165 -16.12 -3.09 9.68
C GLU A 165 -16.17 -2.56 11.13
N THR A 166 -17.32 -1.99 11.50
CA THR A 166 -17.57 -1.38 12.81
C THR A 166 -17.65 -2.39 13.95
N SER A 167 -17.64 -3.69 13.64
CA SER A 167 -17.76 -4.81 14.57
C SER A 167 -16.78 -4.74 15.75
N GLY A 168 -15.61 -4.13 15.56
CA GLY A 168 -14.57 -4.01 16.60
C GLY A 168 -14.57 -2.71 17.42
N ARG A 169 -15.27 -1.66 16.98
CA ARG A 169 -15.22 -0.32 17.62
C ARG A 169 -16.57 0.23 18.07
N GLY A 170 -17.67 -0.49 17.83
CA GLY A 170 -19.02 -0.11 18.27
C GLY A 170 -19.57 1.15 17.60
N LEU A 171 -19.02 1.52 16.44
CA LEU A 171 -19.44 2.68 15.65
C LEU A 171 -20.65 2.33 14.77
N PRO A 172 -21.50 3.30 14.41
CA PRO A 172 -22.59 3.05 13.46
C PRO A 172 -22.01 2.72 12.07
N PRO A 173 -22.63 1.80 11.31
CA PRO A 173 -22.20 1.48 9.95
C PRO A 173 -22.34 2.73 9.06
N VAL A 174 -21.41 2.87 8.12
CA VAL A 174 -21.42 3.96 7.12
C VAL A 174 -21.44 3.32 5.75
N GLU A 175 -22.56 3.45 5.04
CA GLU A 175 -22.74 2.85 3.73
C GLU A 175 -21.82 3.47 2.67
N ASN A 176 -21.38 2.64 1.72
CA ASN A 176 -20.56 3.10 0.61
C ASN A 176 -21.40 3.96 -0.36
N PRO A 177 -21.12 5.27 -0.50
CA PRO A 177 -21.90 6.16 -1.37
C PRO A 177 -21.67 5.87 -2.85
N LEU A 178 -20.59 5.17 -3.20
CA LEU A 178 -20.24 4.78 -4.56
C LEU A 178 -20.46 3.29 -4.81
N ALA A 179 -21.31 2.66 -3.99
CA ALA A 179 -21.68 1.26 -4.16
C ALA A 179 -22.33 1.02 -5.52
N LEU A 180 -21.87 -0.02 -6.20
CA LEU A 180 -22.49 -0.54 -7.41
C LEU A 180 -22.78 -2.02 -7.20
N GLU A 181 -23.98 -2.45 -7.59
CA GLU A 181 -24.32 -3.87 -7.51
C GLU A 181 -23.35 -4.70 -8.35
N ALA A 182 -22.96 -5.87 -7.83
CA ALA A 182 -22.04 -6.80 -8.49
C ALA A 182 -22.70 -7.55 -9.66
N THR A 183 -23.37 -6.81 -10.55
CA THR A 183 -24.04 -7.33 -11.74
C THR A 183 -23.31 -6.86 -13.01
N GLY A 184 -23.51 -7.58 -14.11
CA GLY A 184 -22.89 -7.25 -15.40
C GLY A 184 -21.36 -7.20 -15.33
N LEU A 185 -20.78 -6.05 -15.68
CA LEU A 185 -19.33 -5.86 -15.78
C LEU A 185 -18.59 -6.05 -14.45
N LEU A 186 -19.16 -5.60 -13.31
CA LEU A 186 -18.50 -5.73 -12.02
C LEU A 186 -18.40 -7.19 -11.57
N GLY A 187 -19.46 -7.97 -11.78
CA GLY A 187 -19.42 -9.42 -11.51
C GLY A 187 -18.38 -10.13 -12.38
N LEU A 188 -18.22 -9.74 -13.65
CA LEU A 188 -17.15 -10.27 -14.50
C LEU A 188 -15.76 -9.90 -13.99
N ILE A 189 -15.56 -8.66 -13.54
CA ILE A 189 -14.29 -8.20 -12.96
C ILE A 189 -13.96 -9.01 -11.69
N GLU A 190 -14.95 -9.29 -10.83
CA GLU A 190 -14.75 -10.13 -9.64
C GLU A 190 -14.27 -11.54 -10.01
N VAL A 191 -14.91 -12.17 -11.01
CA VAL A 191 -14.49 -13.48 -11.51
C VAL A 191 -13.07 -13.45 -12.08
N VAL A 192 -12.72 -12.40 -12.84
CA VAL A 192 -11.38 -12.21 -13.42
C VAL A 192 -10.33 -11.89 -12.34
N ASN A 193 -10.71 -11.24 -11.25
CA ASN A 193 -9.80 -10.96 -10.14
C ASN A 193 -9.32 -12.23 -9.43
N VAL A 194 -10.09 -13.34 -9.47
CA VAL A 194 -9.68 -14.63 -8.86
C VAL A 194 -8.37 -15.15 -9.46
N PRO A 195 -8.26 -15.41 -10.78
CA PRO A 195 -7.00 -15.85 -11.37
C PRO A 195 -5.89 -14.79 -11.29
N LEU A 196 -6.22 -13.49 -11.35
CA LEU A 196 -5.22 -12.42 -11.18
C LEU A 196 -4.63 -12.40 -9.76
N SER A 197 -5.42 -12.76 -8.75
CA SER A 197 -4.95 -12.89 -7.36
C SER A 197 -3.96 -14.05 -7.22
N VAL A 198 -4.15 -15.15 -7.96
CA VAL A 198 -3.18 -16.25 -8.01
C VAL A 198 -1.83 -15.81 -8.59
N LEU A 199 -1.82 -14.85 -9.53
CA LEU A 199 -0.58 -14.29 -10.07
C LEU A 199 0.23 -13.50 -9.03
N MET A 200 -0.34 -13.14 -7.88
CA MET A 200 0.41 -12.54 -6.76
C MET A 200 1.41 -13.51 -6.11
N LEU A 201 1.39 -14.79 -6.48
CA LEU A 201 2.44 -15.75 -6.14
C LEU A 201 3.68 -15.62 -7.05
N ALA A 202 3.54 -15.00 -8.22
CA ALA A 202 4.62 -14.89 -9.19
C ALA A 202 5.85 -14.11 -8.69
N PRO A 203 5.74 -13.03 -7.88
CA PRO A 203 6.90 -12.37 -7.26
C PRO A 203 7.74 -13.33 -6.39
N PHE A 204 7.11 -14.21 -5.63
CA PHE A 204 7.82 -15.23 -4.84
C PHE A 204 8.52 -16.27 -5.72
N ILE A 205 7.84 -16.71 -6.79
CA ILE A 205 8.44 -17.60 -7.79
C ILE A 205 9.64 -16.92 -8.46
N ALA A 206 9.54 -15.63 -8.79
CA ALA A 206 10.63 -14.86 -9.38
C ALA A 206 11.84 -14.79 -8.44
N LEU A 207 11.63 -14.51 -7.16
CA LEU A 207 12.68 -14.54 -6.14
C LEU A 207 13.32 -15.93 -6.05
N PHE A 208 12.53 -17.00 -6.04
CA PHE A 208 13.04 -18.36 -5.97
C PHE A 208 13.86 -18.75 -7.21
N VAL A 209 13.38 -18.41 -8.42
CA VAL A 209 14.11 -18.65 -9.66
C VAL A 209 15.43 -17.89 -9.69
N ARG A 210 15.44 -16.64 -9.22
CA ARG A 210 16.68 -15.85 -9.08
C ARG A 210 17.61 -16.45 -8.04
N TYR A 211 17.09 -16.85 -6.88
CA TYR A 211 17.88 -17.51 -5.84
C TYR A 211 18.59 -18.78 -6.36
N ARG A 212 17.91 -19.58 -7.18
CA ARG A 212 18.50 -20.78 -7.79
C ARG A 212 19.57 -20.48 -8.84
N ARG A 213 19.52 -19.32 -9.48
CA ARG A 213 20.46 -18.88 -10.53
C ARG A 213 21.61 -18.03 -9.99
N ALA A 214 21.41 -17.36 -8.86
CA ALA A 214 22.35 -16.44 -8.25
C ALA A 214 23.59 -17.17 -7.70
N ARG A 215 24.78 -16.61 -7.96
CA ARG A 215 26.06 -17.05 -7.39
C ARG A 215 26.66 -15.90 -6.57
N GLY A 216 27.29 -16.21 -5.43
CA GLY A 216 27.96 -15.20 -4.60
C GLY A 216 27.01 -14.21 -3.89
N GLY A 217 27.30 -12.91 -3.95
CA GLY A 217 26.66 -11.86 -3.14
C GLY A 217 25.15 -11.65 -3.39
N GLU A 218 24.67 -11.87 -4.60
CA GLU A 218 23.22 -11.78 -4.93
C GLU A 218 22.41 -12.87 -4.19
N ARG A 219 23.00 -14.05 -4.01
CA ARG A 219 22.41 -15.14 -3.22
C ARG A 219 22.31 -14.76 -1.74
N GLN A 220 23.28 -13.99 -1.24
CA GLN A 220 23.25 -13.47 0.13
C GLN A 220 22.10 -12.46 0.28
N GLN A 221 21.95 -11.51 -0.65
CA GLN A 221 20.89 -10.49 -0.61
C GLN A 221 19.48 -11.10 -0.60
N ILE A 222 19.24 -12.14 -1.41
CA ILE A 222 17.94 -12.83 -1.43
C ILE A 222 17.71 -13.61 -0.13
N LYS A 223 18.77 -14.19 0.47
CA LYS A 223 18.66 -14.85 1.79
C LYS A 223 18.21 -13.86 2.88
N TRP A 224 18.76 -12.65 2.93
CA TRP A 224 18.35 -11.65 3.93
C TRP A 224 16.87 -11.31 3.85
N VAL A 225 16.29 -11.29 2.65
CA VAL A 225 14.84 -11.07 2.47
C VAL A 225 14.01 -12.28 2.88
N ALA A 226 14.53 -13.50 2.70
CA ALA A 226 13.81 -14.73 3.07
C ALA A 226 13.87 -15.06 4.58
N TYR A 227 14.87 -14.53 5.29
CA TYR A 227 15.06 -14.74 6.74
C TYR A 227 14.60 -13.55 7.61
N ALA A 228 14.18 -12.43 7.00
CA ALA A 228 13.60 -11.27 7.68
C ALA A 228 12.07 -11.37 7.71
#